data_AF-A0A4D4L973-F1
#
_entry.id   AF-A0A4D4L973-F1
#
_cell.length_a   1.000
_cell.length_b   1.000
_cell.length_c   1.000
_cell.angle_alpha   90.00
_cell.angle_beta   90.00
_cell.angle_gamma   90.00
#
_symmetry.space_group_name_H-M   'P 1'
#
loop_
_entity.id
_entity.type
_entity.pdbx_description
1 polymer ?
#
loop_
_entity_poly.entity_id
_entity_poly.type
_entity_poly.pdbx_seq_one_letter_code
_entity_poly.pdbx_strand_id
1 'polypeptide(L)'
;MGGFGALSYAARHPRLFRAAASFSGVIHTTLDPAGIQAILTGQGADPTALWGDPTAQSTLWDAHNPYALIPRLPRGYPLYLACGNGTPGPLDPPGRPEDALERGLGEMAERYVRRARAHGLAVTAHLYGPGTHTWPYWERELTHALPLLTAGLS
;
A
#
# COMPACT_ATOMS: atom_id res chain seq x y z
N MET A 1 -3.09 -7.31 -6.48
CA MET A 1 -2.59 -6.39 -5.42
C MET A 1 -3.47 -5.14 -5.33
N GLY A 2 -4.51 -5.15 -4.49
CA GLY A 2 -5.51 -4.08 -4.45
C GLY A 2 -4.99 -2.73 -3.92
N GLY A 3 -4.24 -2.73 -2.82
CA GLY A 3 -3.71 -1.50 -2.21
C GLY A 3 -2.76 -0.71 -3.10
N PHE A 4 -1.87 -1.40 -3.83
CA PHE A 4 -1.03 -0.80 -4.88
C PHE A 4 -1.90 -0.08 -5.92
N GLY A 5 -2.92 -0.76 -6.44
CA GLY A 5 -3.81 -0.23 -7.47
C GLY A 5 -4.55 1.00 -6.98
N ALA A 6 -5.17 0.95 -5.80
CA ALA A 6 -5.94 2.06 -5.24
C ALA A 6 -5.13 3.36 -5.16
N LEU A 7 -3.92 3.31 -4.59
CA LEU A 7 -3.07 4.50 -4.47
C LEU A 7 -2.45 4.93 -5.81
N SER A 8 -2.08 3.98 -6.66
CA SER A 8 -1.55 4.26 -8.00
C SER A 8 -2.58 4.99 -8.86
N TYR A 9 -3.81 4.47 -8.91
CA TYR A 9 -4.89 5.06 -9.71
C TYR A 9 -5.30 6.42 -9.16
N ALA A 10 -5.42 6.58 -7.84
CA ALA A 10 -5.70 7.87 -7.23
C ALA A 10 -4.63 8.92 -7.59
N ALA A 11 -3.35 8.59 -7.49
CA ALA A 11 -2.27 9.53 -7.78
C ALA A 11 -2.09 9.82 -9.27
N ARG A 12 -2.39 8.87 -10.15
CA ARG A 12 -2.30 9.06 -11.62
C ARG A 12 -3.54 9.71 -12.20
N HIS A 13 -4.69 9.60 -11.52
CA HIS A 13 -5.98 10.14 -11.94
C HIS A 13 -6.71 10.84 -10.79
N PRO A 14 -6.14 11.91 -10.19
CA PRO A 14 -6.66 12.52 -8.97
C PRO A 14 -8.04 13.18 -9.11
N ARG A 15 -8.56 13.32 -10.33
CA ARG A 15 -9.91 13.83 -10.60
C ARG A 15 -10.99 12.73 -10.62
N LEU A 16 -10.60 11.46 -10.76
CA LEU A 16 -11.54 10.33 -10.82
C LEU A 16 -11.85 9.77 -9.43
N PHE A 17 -10.89 9.80 -8.51
CA PHE A 17 -11.02 9.21 -7.19
C PHE A 17 -11.04 10.32 -6.14
N ARG A 18 -12.11 10.39 -5.33
CA ARG A 18 -12.28 11.39 -4.26
C ARG A 18 -11.50 11.06 -2.99
N ALA A 19 -11.21 9.79 -2.76
CA ALA A 19 -10.43 9.25 -1.65
C ALA A 19 -9.83 7.91 -2.07
N ALA A 20 -8.85 7.41 -1.32
CA ALA A 20 -8.29 6.07 -1.52
C ALA A 20 -7.98 5.37 -0.20
N ALA A 21 -8.13 4.05 -0.18
CA ALA A 21 -7.73 3.20 0.94
C ALA A 21 -6.78 2.10 0.46
N SER A 22 -5.80 1.75 1.28
CA SER A 22 -4.91 0.61 1.05
C SER A 22 -4.69 -0.16 2.34
N PHE A 23 -4.97 -1.47 2.29
CA PHE A 23 -4.75 -2.43 3.36
C PHE A 23 -3.62 -3.36 2.94
N SER A 24 -2.54 -3.42 3.72
CA SER A 24 -1.37 -4.27 3.45
C SER A 24 -0.87 -4.13 1.99
N GLY A 25 -0.76 -2.91 1.50
CA GLY A 25 -0.44 -2.64 0.09
C GLY A 25 1.07 -2.55 -0.15
N VAL A 26 1.55 -3.10 -1.27
CA VAL A 26 2.90 -2.75 -1.76
C VAL A 26 2.84 -1.36 -2.37
N ILE A 27 3.18 -0.37 -1.57
CA ILE A 27 2.99 1.05 -1.91
C ILE A 27 4.30 1.83 -1.99
N HIS A 28 5.44 1.14 -1.82
CA HIS A 28 6.77 1.67 -2.09
C HIS A 28 7.58 0.65 -2.89
N THR A 29 7.27 0.50 -4.18
CA THR A 29 7.82 -0.58 -5.03
C THR A 29 9.35 -0.54 -5.17
N THR A 30 9.95 0.66 -5.12
CA THR A 30 11.41 0.80 -5.17
C THR A 30 12.12 0.49 -3.86
N LEU A 31 11.39 0.24 -2.77
CA LEU A 31 11.99 -0.23 -1.51
C LEU A 31 12.34 -1.72 -1.58
N ASP A 32 11.55 -2.49 -2.35
CA ASP A 32 11.77 -3.91 -2.59
C ASP A 32 11.45 -4.30 -4.04
N PRO A 33 12.29 -3.89 -5.03
CA PRO A 33 12.09 -4.29 -6.42
C PRO A 33 12.24 -5.80 -6.61
N ALA A 34 13.09 -6.45 -5.81
CA ALA A 34 13.32 -7.89 -5.88
C ALA A 34 12.07 -8.68 -5.49
N GLY A 35 11.35 -8.26 -4.44
CA GLY A 35 10.07 -8.86 -4.07
C GLY A 35 9.01 -8.74 -5.17
N ILE A 36 8.93 -7.59 -5.85
CA ILE A 36 8.04 -7.42 -7.01
C ILE A 36 8.41 -8.37 -8.15
N GLN A 37 9.71 -8.48 -8.47
CA GLN A 37 10.19 -9.39 -9.51
C GLN A 37 9.94 -10.86 -9.12
N ALA A 38 10.14 -11.23 -7.86
CA ALA A 38 9.87 -12.57 -7.35
C ALA A 38 8.37 -12.93 -7.45
N ILE A 39 7.46 -11.98 -7.23
CA ILE A 39 6.02 -12.17 -7.48
C ILE A 39 5.79 -12.53 -8.95
N LEU A 40 6.35 -11.78 -9.89
CA LEU A 40 6.19 -12.04 -11.32
C LEU A 40 6.74 -13.42 -11.72
N THR A 41 7.96 -13.74 -11.29
CA THR A 41 8.59 -15.04 -11.55
C THR A 41 7.76 -16.18 -10.95
N GLY A 42 7.22 -16.01 -9.75
CA GLY A 42 6.32 -16.98 -9.11
C GLY A 42 5.00 -17.19 -9.85
N GLN A 43 4.58 -16.23 -10.69
CA GLN A 43 3.44 -16.37 -11.61
C GLN A 43 3.84 -16.87 -13.01
N GLY A 44 5.10 -17.25 -13.22
CA GLY A 44 5.62 -17.70 -14.52
C GLY A 44 5.84 -16.57 -15.53
N ALA A 45 5.83 -15.31 -15.09
CA ALA A 45 6.11 -14.16 -15.93
C ALA A 45 7.59 -13.77 -15.89
N ASP A 46 8.07 -13.16 -16.98
CA ASP A 46 9.38 -12.51 -17.00
C ASP A 46 9.40 -11.34 -15.99
N PRO A 47 10.31 -11.34 -15.00
CA PRO A 47 10.39 -10.30 -13.97
C PRO A 47 10.70 -8.91 -14.54
N THR A 48 11.27 -8.82 -15.74
CA THR A 48 11.57 -7.56 -16.43
C THR A 48 10.45 -7.11 -17.38
N ALA A 49 9.47 -7.96 -17.68
CA ALA A 49 8.39 -7.62 -18.60
C ALA A 49 7.43 -6.54 -18.07
N LEU A 50 7.37 -6.34 -16.75
CA LEU A 50 6.48 -5.34 -16.16
C LEU A 50 7.03 -3.92 -16.33
N TRP A 51 8.20 -3.63 -15.76
CA TRP A 51 8.81 -2.28 -15.74
C TRP A 51 10.32 -2.29 -16.06
N GLY A 52 10.83 -3.37 -16.64
CA GLY A 52 12.26 -3.52 -16.94
C GLY A 52 13.11 -3.77 -15.68
N ASP A 53 14.41 -3.59 -15.86
CA ASP A 53 15.41 -3.60 -14.79
C ASP A 53 15.20 -2.42 -13.81
N PRO A 54 15.12 -2.66 -12.49
CA PRO A 54 14.89 -1.62 -11.49
C PRO A 54 15.91 -0.49 -11.48
N THR A 55 17.16 -0.76 -11.87
CA THR A 55 18.24 0.22 -11.83
C THR A 55 18.30 0.98 -13.14
N ALA A 56 18.38 0.27 -14.26
CA ALA A 56 18.50 0.85 -15.59
C ALA A 56 17.18 1.52 -16.05
N GLN A 57 16.02 1.11 -15.53
CA GLN A 57 14.72 1.73 -15.78
C GLN A 57 14.10 2.37 -14.52
N SER A 58 14.94 2.89 -13.62
CA SER A 58 14.49 3.52 -12.36
C SER A 58 13.39 4.59 -12.52
N THR A 59 13.43 5.40 -13.58
CA THR A 59 12.37 6.38 -13.87
C THR A 59 11.02 5.73 -14.17
N LEU A 60 11.02 4.58 -14.85
CA LEU A 60 9.79 3.82 -15.11
C LEU A 60 9.25 3.23 -13.81
N TRP A 61 10.12 2.68 -12.97
CA TRP A 61 9.75 2.19 -11.64
C TRP A 61 9.12 3.30 -10.78
N ASP A 62 9.72 4.49 -10.74
CA ASP A 62 9.16 5.63 -10.01
C ASP A 62 7.83 6.12 -10.60
N ALA A 63 7.65 6.05 -11.92
CA ALA A 63 6.37 6.39 -12.56
C ALA A 63 5.22 5.45 -12.16
N HIS A 64 5.54 4.27 -11.64
CA HIS A 64 4.58 3.28 -11.14
C HIS A 64 4.64 3.07 -9.61
N ASN A 65 5.50 3.79 -8.90
CA ASN A 65 5.65 3.66 -7.45
C ASN A 65 4.69 4.60 -6.71
N PRO A 66 3.68 4.10 -5.95
CA PRO A 66 2.74 4.97 -5.24
C PRO A 66 3.42 5.99 -4.32
N TYR A 67 4.52 5.59 -3.68
CA TYR A 67 5.33 6.47 -2.82
C TYR A 67 5.94 7.66 -3.58
N ALA A 68 6.49 7.40 -4.78
CA ALA A 68 7.04 8.45 -5.64
C ALA A 68 5.93 9.35 -6.21
N LEU A 69 4.74 8.79 -6.42
CA LEU A 69 3.57 9.49 -6.98
C LEU A 69 2.82 10.38 -5.97
N ILE A 70 3.14 10.35 -4.66
CA ILE A 70 2.52 11.20 -3.63
C ILE A 70 2.37 12.68 -4.04
N PRO A 71 3.38 13.34 -4.65
CA PRO A 71 3.27 14.74 -5.04
C PRO A 71 2.17 15.05 -6.07
N ARG A 72 1.66 14.04 -6.76
CA ARG A 72 0.57 14.19 -7.74
C ARG A 72 -0.81 14.28 -7.10
N LEU A 73 -0.94 13.90 -5.82
CA LEU A 73 -2.17 14.06 -5.06
C LEU A 73 -2.31 15.51 -4.57
N PRO A 74 -3.52 16.10 -4.64
CA PRO A 74 -3.76 17.44 -4.12
C PRO A 74 -3.61 17.46 -2.60
N ARG A 75 -3.23 18.63 -2.05
CA ARG A 75 -3.18 18.79 -0.59
C ARG A 75 -4.55 18.52 0.01
N GLY A 76 -4.57 17.89 1.18
CA GLY A 76 -5.80 17.46 1.84
C GLY A 76 -6.49 16.24 1.20
N TYR A 77 -5.90 15.58 0.19
CA TYR A 77 -6.49 14.36 -0.38
C TYR A 77 -6.70 13.30 0.71
N PRO A 78 -7.94 12.77 0.90
CA PRO A 78 -8.24 11.79 1.93
C PRO A 78 -7.63 10.43 1.62
N LEU A 79 -6.82 9.92 2.54
CA LEU A 79 -6.22 8.60 2.46
C LEU A 79 -6.50 7.80 3.74
N TYR A 80 -6.80 6.52 3.55
CA TYR A 80 -6.82 5.53 4.62
C TYR A 80 -5.72 4.48 4.38
N LEU A 81 -4.80 4.32 5.32
CA LEU A 81 -3.78 3.27 5.26
C LEU A 81 -3.86 2.39 6.50
N ALA A 82 -3.91 1.08 6.29
CA ALA A 82 -3.80 0.13 7.37
C ALA A 82 -2.84 -1.01 7.03
N CYS A 83 -2.07 -1.43 8.03
CA CYS A 83 -1.09 -2.49 7.90
C CYS A 83 -0.74 -3.01 9.29
N GLY A 84 -0.50 -4.32 9.39
CA GLY A 84 0.12 -4.93 10.55
C GLY A 84 1.65 -4.81 10.52
N ASN A 85 2.29 -5.42 11.51
CA ASN A 85 3.75 -5.53 11.60
C ASN A 85 4.27 -6.95 11.35
N GLY A 86 3.38 -7.90 11.04
CA GLY A 86 3.70 -9.30 10.79
C GLY A 86 3.79 -10.19 12.02
N THR A 87 3.77 -9.63 13.23
CA THR A 87 3.61 -10.45 14.45
C THR A 87 2.18 -10.95 14.53
N PRO A 88 1.92 -12.24 14.85
CA PRO A 88 0.57 -12.75 15.05
C PRO A 88 -0.21 -11.91 16.05
N GLY A 89 -1.40 -11.49 15.66
CA GLY A 89 -2.27 -10.63 16.44
C GLY A 89 -3.60 -11.30 16.80
N PRO A 90 -4.55 -10.52 17.35
CA PRO A 90 -5.78 -11.05 17.92
C PRO A 90 -6.74 -11.72 16.94
N LEU A 91 -6.60 -11.46 15.63
CA LEU A 91 -7.45 -12.05 14.59
C LEU A 91 -6.80 -13.27 13.92
N ASP A 92 -5.60 -13.65 14.37
CA ASP A 92 -4.89 -14.81 13.85
C ASP A 92 -5.25 -16.08 14.61
N PRO A 93 -5.24 -17.25 13.94
CA PRO A 93 -5.41 -18.51 14.62
C PRO A 93 -4.23 -18.79 15.57
N PRO A 94 -4.46 -19.54 16.68
CA PRO A 94 -3.40 -19.97 17.57
C PRO A 94 -2.27 -20.67 16.81
N GLY A 95 -1.02 -20.35 17.16
CA GLY A 95 0.16 -20.96 16.55
C GLY A 95 0.52 -20.43 15.17
N ARG A 96 -0.14 -19.36 14.67
CA ARG A 96 0.29 -18.70 13.45
C ARG A 96 1.76 -18.24 13.55
N PRO A 97 2.61 -18.51 12.56
CA PRO A 97 3.97 -17.99 12.53
C PRO A 97 4.02 -16.49 12.17
N GLU A 98 5.15 -15.86 12.44
CA GLU A 98 5.45 -14.51 11.97
C GLU A 98 5.29 -14.38 10.45
N ASP A 99 4.71 -13.27 10.00
CA ASP A 99 4.40 -12.96 8.61
C ASP A 99 5.42 -11.94 8.07
N ALA A 100 6.46 -12.47 7.42
CA ALA A 100 7.54 -11.64 6.86
C ALA A 100 7.05 -10.70 5.74
N LEU A 101 6.02 -11.11 4.99
CA LEU A 101 5.42 -10.26 3.97
C LEU A 101 4.77 -9.04 4.63
N GLU A 102 3.90 -9.25 5.61
CA GLU A 102 3.23 -8.14 6.30
C GLU A 102 4.23 -7.20 7.00
N ARG A 103 5.34 -7.73 7.52
CA ARG A 103 6.41 -6.91 8.10
C ARG A 103 7.01 -5.93 7.08
N GLY A 104 7.32 -6.41 5.88
CA GLY A 104 7.84 -5.56 4.80
C GLY A 104 6.81 -4.53 4.33
N LEU A 105 5.54 -4.91 4.24
CA LEU A 105 4.44 -4.01 3.91
C LEU A 105 4.24 -2.93 4.99
N GLY A 106 4.43 -3.28 6.26
CA GLY A 106 4.41 -2.34 7.39
C GLY A 106 5.47 -1.26 7.25
N GLU A 107 6.70 -1.63 6.87
CA GLU A 107 7.76 -0.66 6.61
C GLU A 107 7.41 0.30 5.46
N MET A 108 6.85 -0.23 4.36
CA MET A 108 6.39 0.59 3.24
C MET A 108 5.28 1.55 3.68
N ALA A 109 4.32 1.08 4.47
CA ALA A 109 3.21 1.86 4.98
C ALA A 109 3.69 3.00 5.89
N GLU A 110 4.61 2.73 6.81
CA GLU A 110 5.20 3.76 7.66
C GLU A 110 5.90 4.86 6.86
N ARG A 111 6.74 4.48 5.88
CA ARG A 111 7.44 5.43 5.01
C ARG A 111 6.42 6.27 4.22
N TYR A 112 5.41 5.63 3.63
CA TYR A 112 4.36 6.31 2.89
C TYR A 112 3.60 7.30 3.76
N VAL A 113 3.14 6.90 4.94
CA VAL A 113 2.41 7.76 5.89
C VAL A 113 3.23 9.01 6.23
N ARG A 114 4.53 8.84 6.54
CA ARG A 114 5.43 9.98 6.84
C ARG A 114 5.51 10.95 5.66
N ARG A 115 5.78 10.46 4.45
CA ARG A 115 5.91 11.30 3.24
C ARG A 115 4.58 11.97 2.85
N ALA A 116 3.47 11.23 2.93
CA ALA A 116 2.14 11.73 2.60
C ALA A 116 1.71 12.86 3.56
N ARG A 117 1.95 12.70 4.86
CA ARG A 117 1.71 13.76 5.85
C ARG A 117 2.61 14.97 5.61
N ALA A 118 3.89 14.77 5.33
CA ALA A 118 4.81 15.87 5.01
C ALA A 118 4.41 16.64 3.73
N HIS A 119 3.84 15.96 2.73
CA HIS A 119 3.27 16.59 1.54
C HIS A 119 1.97 17.37 1.84
N GLY A 120 1.30 17.06 2.95
CA GLY A 120 0.07 17.70 3.40
C GLY A 120 -1.20 16.97 2.95
N LEU A 121 -1.15 15.64 2.84
CA LEU A 121 -2.33 14.80 2.60
C LEU A 121 -3.10 14.55 3.90
N ALA A 122 -4.41 14.34 3.80
CA ALA A 122 -5.26 14.00 4.95
C ALA A 122 -5.22 12.49 5.22
N VAL A 123 -4.18 12.04 5.92
CA VAL A 123 -3.90 10.61 6.13
C VAL A 123 -4.48 10.10 7.46
N THR A 124 -5.49 9.23 7.37
CA THR A 124 -5.89 8.32 8.45
C THR A 124 -5.03 7.06 8.35
N ALA A 125 -4.21 6.80 9.38
CA ALA A 125 -3.31 5.66 9.40
C ALA A 125 -3.62 4.76 10.59
N HIS A 126 -3.85 3.47 10.33
CA HIS A 126 -4.02 2.44 11.33
C HIS A 126 -2.92 1.39 11.18
N LEU A 127 -1.74 1.73 11.68
CA LEU A 127 -0.59 0.83 11.77
C LEU A 127 -0.67 0.09 13.10
N TYR A 128 -1.46 -0.98 13.13
CA TYR A 128 -2.05 -1.55 14.36
C TYR A 128 -1.14 -2.49 15.16
N GLY A 129 0.15 -2.58 14.79
CA GLY A 129 1.08 -3.50 15.45
C GLY A 129 0.75 -4.96 15.10
N PRO A 130 0.57 -5.87 16.09
CA PRO A 130 0.31 -7.27 15.83
C PRO A 130 -0.85 -7.51 14.86
N GLY A 131 -0.52 -8.14 13.75
CA GLY A 131 -1.43 -8.68 12.75
C GLY A 131 -0.72 -8.97 11.44
N THR A 132 -1.39 -9.72 10.58
CA THR A 132 -0.77 -10.45 9.47
C THR A 132 -1.51 -10.20 8.15
N HIS A 133 -0.96 -10.72 7.05
CA HIS A 133 -1.47 -10.50 5.70
C HIS A 133 -2.71 -11.35 5.39
N THR A 134 -3.83 -11.09 6.09
CA THR A 134 -5.03 -11.93 6.03
C THR A 134 -6.35 -11.16 6.01
N TRP A 135 -7.39 -11.84 5.52
CA TRP A 135 -8.76 -11.31 5.37
C TRP A 135 -9.39 -10.73 6.65
N PRO A 136 -9.30 -11.37 7.83
CA PRO A 136 -9.92 -10.83 9.03
C PRO A 136 -9.46 -9.41 9.37
N TYR A 137 -8.18 -9.10 9.13
CA TYR A 137 -7.69 -7.72 9.28
C TYR A 137 -8.27 -6.82 8.21
N TRP A 138 -8.27 -7.21 6.93
CA TRP A 138 -8.79 -6.37 5.85
C TRP A 138 -10.29 -6.08 5.96
N GLU A 139 -11.10 -7.02 6.44
CA GLU A 139 -12.53 -6.81 6.69
C GLU A 139 -12.78 -5.79 7.80
N ARG A 140 -12.00 -5.88 8.90
CA ARG A 140 -12.02 -4.88 9.98
C ARG A 140 -11.63 -3.50 9.46
N GLU A 141 -10.53 -3.42 8.70
CA GLU A 141 -10.03 -2.15 8.16
C GLU A 141 -10.94 -1.54 7.09
N LEU A 142 -11.61 -2.36 6.29
CA LEU A 142 -12.64 -1.89 5.38
C LEU A 142 -13.77 -1.21 6.15
N THR A 143 -14.26 -1.84 7.21
CA THR A 143 -15.31 -1.27 8.08
C THR A 143 -14.89 0.08 8.66
N HIS A 144 -13.65 0.20 9.11
CA HIS A 144 -13.10 1.47 9.61
C HIS A 144 -12.89 2.53 8.52
N ALA A 145 -12.55 2.11 7.30
CA ALA A 145 -12.31 3.01 6.18
C ALA A 145 -13.59 3.54 5.54
N LEU A 146 -14.70 2.81 5.66
CA LEU A 146 -15.98 3.13 5.00
C LEU A 146 -16.42 4.59 5.19
N PRO A 147 -16.47 5.16 6.41
CA PRO A 147 -16.90 6.56 6.59
C PRO A 147 -16.05 7.56 5.79
N LEU A 148 -14.73 7.36 5.72
CA LEU A 148 -13.83 8.20 4.93
C LEU A 148 -14.09 8.05 3.43
N LEU A 149 -14.28 6.80 2.97
CA LEU A 149 -14.49 6.50 1.55
C LEU A 149 -15.84 7.04 1.04
N THR A 150 -16.87 7.05 1.88
CA THR A 150 -18.21 7.50 1.50
C THR A 150 -18.45 8.99 1.71
N ALA A 151 -17.65 9.67 2.53
CA ALA A 151 -17.84 11.09 2.85
C ALA A 151 -17.84 12.03 1.62
N GLY A 152 -17.18 11.64 0.53
CA GLY A 152 -17.10 12.42 -0.70
C GLY A 152 -18.07 11.98 -1.80
N LEU A 153 -19.00 11.06 -1.51
CA LEU A 153 -19.95 10.49 -2.48
C LEU A 153 -21.39 11.01 -2.31
N SER A 154 -21.61 11.89 -1.33
CA SER A 154 -22.88 12.57 -1.07
C SER A 154 -23.06 13.82 -1.93
#